data_AF-U1WUX2-F1
#
_entry.id   AF-U1WUX2-F1
#
_cell.length_a   1.000
_cell.length_b   1.000
_cell.length_c   1.000
_cell.angle_alpha   90.00
_cell.angle_beta   90.00
_cell.angle_gamma   90.00
#
_symmetry.space_group_name_H-M   'P 1'
#
loop_
_entity.id
_entity.type
_entity.pdbx_description
1 polymer ?
#
loop_
_entity_poly.entity_id
_entity_poly.type
_entity_poly.pdbx_seq_one_letter_code
_entity_poly.pdbx_strand_id
1 'polypeptide(L)'
;MINAAITPRVEQLVITQLSSYQDIVNRLRVLQTYSVGNGITVSRLSEDDHLQDLHRKLRGMPRYMYLTMKEQKLEQTVNTYLLNHSHPTGIRAQLKVIQECRPVNKEDEKSLQEVIQKISRVVEARAGRRDDLAEVLERVAKFQDLQAEKDQIDKVLEVMKEQYAHFADLLRLHYIEKKSWKEITMIMGISKSVFYRWRPRALEKYAHLAGWE
;
A
#
# COMPACT_ATOMS: atom_id res chain seq x y z
N MET A 1 1.37 37.60 4.97
CA MET A 1 1.51 36.13 4.83
C MET A 1 1.75 35.57 6.22
N ILE A 2 0.82 34.79 6.73
CA ILE A 2 0.89 34.22 8.08
C ILE A 2 1.93 33.10 8.03
N ASN A 3 3.08 33.29 8.66
CA ASN A 3 4.05 32.22 8.93
C ASN A 3 3.40 31.29 9.97
N ALA A 4 2.65 30.30 9.52
CA ALA A 4 2.19 29.23 10.40
C ALA A 4 3.40 28.32 10.67
N ALA A 5 4.06 28.52 11.81
CA ALA A 5 5.09 27.60 12.26
C ALA A 5 4.48 26.19 12.40
N ILE A 6 5.14 25.19 11.82
CA ILE A 6 4.77 23.79 11.98
C ILE A 6 4.59 23.46 13.47
N THR A 7 3.51 22.77 13.82
CA THR A 7 3.30 22.39 15.22
C THR A 7 4.35 21.35 15.63
N PRO A 8 4.84 21.35 16.89
CA PRO A 8 5.83 20.37 17.35
C PRO A 8 5.40 18.92 17.15
N ARG A 9 4.08 18.66 17.17
CA ARG A 9 3.50 17.34 16.90
C ARG A 9 3.70 16.92 15.44
N VAL A 10 3.42 17.80 14.49
CA VAL A 10 3.58 17.51 13.05
C VAL A 10 5.06 17.38 12.70
N GLU A 11 5.92 18.21 13.29
CA GLU A 11 7.37 18.08 13.14
C GLU A 11 7.84 16.67 13.56
N GLN A 12 7.38 16.19 14.72
CA GLN A 12 7.72 14.87 15.21
C GLN A 12 7.18 13.74 14.32
N LEU A 13 6.01 13.91 13.69
CA LEU A 13 5.47 12.94 12.73
C LEU A 13 6.37 12.84 11.49
N VAL A 14 6.81 13.98 10.94
CA VAL A 14 7.73 14.01 9.78
C VAL A 14 9.05 13.35 10.12
N ILE A 15 9.63 13.69 11.27
CA ILE A 15 10.88 13.10 11.73
C ILE A 15 10.74 11.58 11.88
N THR A 16 9.64 11.12 12.50
CA THR A 16 9.37 9.69 12.69
C THR A 16 9.25 8.97 11.35
N GLN A 17 8.46 9.51 10.41
CA GLN A 17 8.25 8.91 9.10
C GLN A 17 9.54 8.84 8.27
N LEU A 18 10.34 9.91 8.26
CA LEU A 18 11.60 9.90 7.51
C LEU A 18 12.66 9.01 8.16
N SER A 19 12.67 8.92 9.50
CA SER A 19 13.60 8.07 10.23
C SER A 19 13.27 6.58 10.10
N SER A 20 12.00 6.23 9.93
CA SER A 20 11.55 4.85 9.72
C SER A 20 11.82 4.33 8.30
N TYR A 21 12.18 5.20 7.35
CA TYR A 21 12.37 4.83 5.94
C TYR A 21 13.35 3.66 5.76
N GLN A 22 14.51 3.69 6.41
CA GLN A 22 15.47 2.57 6.32
C GLN A 22 14.90 1.27 6.90
N ASP A 23 14.11 1.36 7.96
CA ASP A 23 13.47 0.20 8.57
C ASP A 23 12.40 -0.39 7.65
N ILE A 24 11.62 0.47 6.96
CA ILE A 24 10.65 0.06 5.93
C ILE A 24 11.38 -0.68 4.80
N VAL A 25 12.45 -0.11 4.26
CA VAL A 25 13.24 -0.72 3.17
C VAL A 25 13.84 -2.07 3.60
N ASN A 26 14.38 -2.16 4.82
CA ASN A 26 14.94 -3.40 5.34
C ASN A 26 13.85 -4.46 5.55
N ARG A 27 12.68 -4.07 6.08
CA ARG A 27 11.53 -4.98 6.23
C ARG A 27 10.99 -5.46 4.89
N LEU A 28 10.91 -4.60 3.89
CA LEU A 28 10.56 -4.98 2.52
C LEU A 28 11.54 -6.02 1.98
N ARG A 29 12.85 -5.80 2.11
CA ARG A 29 13.89 -6.75 1.68
C ARG A 29 13.74 -8.11 2.36
N VAL A 30 13.49 -8.12 3.67
CA VAL A 30 13.24 -9.35 4.42
C VAL A 30 11.99 -10.07 3.87
N LEU A 31 10.86 -9.35 3.73
CA LEU A 31 9.62 -9.92 3.21
C LEU A 31 9.76 -10.47 1.79
N GLN A 32 10.56 -9.83 0.92
CA GLN A 32 10.83 -10.31 -0.44
C GLN A 32 11.53 -11.68 -0.47
N THR A 33 12.41 -11.96 0.50
CA THR A 33 13.19 -13.20 0.55
C THR A 33 12.41 -14.42 1.06
N TYR A 34 11.20 -14.22 1.59
CA TYR A 34 10.36 -15.34 2.03
C TYR A 34 9.81 -16.12 0.83
N SER A 35 10.08 -17.43 0.82
CA SER A 35 9.51 -18.39 -0.12
C SER A 35 8.14 -18.84 0.37
N VAL A 36 7.14 -18.77 -0.52
CA VAL A 36 5.73 -19.11 -0.26
C VAL A 36 5.39 -20.52 -0.77
N GLY A 37 6.41 -21.34 -1.07
CA GLY A 37 6.24 -22.67 -1.67
C GLY A 37 6.26 -22.63 -3.20
N ASN A 38 6.53 -23.78 -3.81
CA ASN A 38 6.79 -23.95 -5.25
C ASN A 38 7.82 -22.97 -5.87
N GLY A 39 8.72 -22.40 -5.07
CA GLY A 39 9.75 -21.46 -5.54
C GLY A 39 9.23 -20.05 -5.86
N ILE A 40 8.02 -19.70 -5.41
CA ILE A 40 7.43 -18.36 -5.58
C ILE A 40 7.79 -17.50 -4.35
N THR A 41 8.29 -16.29 -4.60
CA THR A 41 8.58 -15.29 -3.55
C THR A 41 7.40 -14.34 -3.36
N VAL A 42 7.29 -13.73 -2.18
CA VAL A 42 6.25 -12.73 -1.85
C VAL A 42 6.22 -11.57 -2.85
N SER A 43 7.39 -11.18 -3.42
CA SER A 43 7.47 -10.14 -4.45
C SER A 43 6.72 -10.49 -5.74
N ARG A 44 6.89 -11.70 -6.27
CA ARG A 44 6.24 -12.15 -7.51
C ARG A 44 4.72 -12.26 -7.34
N LEU A 45 4.27 -12.69 -6.16
CA LEU A 45 2.84 -12.70 -5.81
C LEU A 45 2.21 -11.30 -5.76
N SER A 46 3.01 -10.27 -5.46
CA SER A 46 2.57 -8.88 -5.49
C SER A 46 2.64 -8.25 -6.89
N GLU A 47 3.53 -8.72 -7.77
CA GLU A 47 3.75 -8.18 -9.12
C GLU A 47 2.86 -8.82 -10.20
N ASP A 48 2.41 -10.08 -10.02
CA ASP A 48 1.55 -10.80 -10.96
C ASP A 48 0.09 -10.28 -10.95
N ASP A 49 -0.07 -9.02 -11.35
CA ASP A 49 -1.31 -8.27 -11.45
C ASP A 49 -1.99 -8.43 -12.82
N HIS A 50 -1.62 -9.46 -13.60
CA HIS A 50 -2.25 -9.78 -14.89
C HIS A 50 -3.77 -9.98 -14.81
N LEU A 51 -4.29 -10.44 -13.66
CA LEU A 51 -5.73 -10.52 -13.44
C LEU A 51 -6.37 -9.18 -13.11
N GLN A 52 -5.68 -8.27 -12.43
CA GLN A 52 -6.20 -6.91 -12.24
C GLN A 52 -6.20 -6.12 -13.55
N ASP A 53 -5.18 -6.29 -14.39
CA ASP A 53 -5.13 -5.71 -15.72
C ASP A 53 -6.20 -6.29 -16.65
N LEU A 54 -6.45 -7.60 -16.57
CA LEU A 54 -7.58 -8.23 -17.26
C LEU A 54 -8.91 -7.68 -16.76
N HIS A 55 -9.11 -7.59 -15.44
CA HIS A 55 -10.31 -6.98 -14.85
C HIS A 55 -10.49 -5.52 -15.27
N ARG A 56 -9.40 -4.75 -15.40
CA ARG A 56 -9.42 -3.35 -15.85
C ARG A 56 -9.87 -3.24 -17.31
N LYS A 57 -9.39 -4.14 -18.17
CA LYS A 57 -9.82 -4.24 -19.58
C LYS A 57 -11.27 -4.68 -19.71
N LEU A 58 -11.74 -5.59 -18.86
CA LEU A 58 -13.11 -6.09 -18.86
C LEU A 58 -14.13 -5.09 -18.28
N ARG A 59 -13.70 -4.14 -17.44
CA ARG A 59 -14.57 -3.15 -16.76
C ARG A 59 -15.37 -2.25 -17.71
N GLY A 60 -14.94 -2.11 -18.97
CA GLY A 60 -15.60 -1.31 -20.01
C GLY A 60 -16.51 -2.10 -20.94
N MET A 61 -16.58 -3.44 -20.81
CA MET A 61 -17.40 -4.29 -21.67
C MET A 61 -18.74 -4.64 -21.01
N PRO A 62 -19.82 -4.83 -21.78
CA PRO A 62 -21.07 -5.33 -21.23
C PRO A 62 -20.90 -6.75 -20.66
N ARG A 63 -21.42 -6.99 -19.45
CA ARG A 63 -21.27 -8.25 -18.68
C ARG A 63 -21.63 -9.51 -19.47
N TYR A 64 -22.62 -9.42 -20.36
CA TYR A 64 -23.08 -10.54 -21.18
C TYR A 64 -22.08 -10.99 -22.27
N MET A 65 -21.05 -10.20 -22.56
CA MET A 65 -20.04 -10.56 -23.55
C MET A 65 -18.94 -11.48 -23.00
N TYR A 66 -18.75 -11.51 -21.68
CA TYR A 66 -17.62 -12.24 -21.06
C TYR A 66 -18.01 -13.07 -19.84
N LEU A 67 -19.28 -13.03 -19.41
CA LEU A 67 -19.84 -13.88 -18.36
C LEU A 67 -20.99 -14.73 -18.90
N THR A 68 -21.00 -16.01 -18.54
CA THR A 68 -22.16 -16.88 -18.80
C THR A 68 -23.36 -16.44 -17.95
N MET A 69 -24.58 -16.83 -18.34
CA MET A 69 -25.80 -16.51 -17.57
C MET A 69 -25.73 -16.96 -16.11
N LYS A 70 -25.04 -18.08 -15.84
CA LYS A 70 -24.81 -18.56 -14.48
C LYS A 70 -23.87 -17.64 -13.69
N GLU A 71 -22.82 -17.14 -14.33
CA GLU A 71 -21.83 -16.26 -13.70
C GLU A 71 -22.35 -14.84 -13.50
N GLN A 72 -23.20 -14.35 -14.39
CA GLN A 72 -23.92 -13.08 -14.19
C GLN A 72 -24.81 -13.13 -12.95
N LYS A 73 -25.52 -14.26 -12.73
CA LYS A 73 -26.32 -14.46 -11.51
C LYS A 73 -25.45 -14.45 -10.26
N LEU A 74 -24.33 -15.17 -10.27
CA LEU A 74 -23.39 -15.19 -9.13
C LEU A 74 -22.80 -13.81 -8.85
N GLU A 75 -22.38 -13.07 -9.88
CA GLU A 75 -21.86 -11.70 -9.76
C GLU A 75 -22.91 -10.74 -9.18
N GLN A 76 -24.16 -10.86 -9.62
CA GLN A 76 -25.27 -10.04 -9.13
C GLN A 76 -25.58 -10.33 -7.66
N THR A 77 -25.61 -11.61 -7.25
CA THR A 77 -25.75 -12.01 -5.85
C THR A 77 -24.63 -11.40 -5.02
N VAL A 78 -23.36 -11.59 -5.42
CA VAL A 78 -22.19 -11.06 -4.71
C VAL A 78 -22.22 -9.54 -4.60
N ASN A 79 -22.48 -8.84 -5.71
CA ASN A 79 -22.57 -7.38 -5.70
C ASN A 79 -23.65 -6.87 -4.75
N THR A 80 -24.80 -7.55 -4.65
CA THR A 80 -25.88 -7.20 -3.73
C THR A 80 -25.41 -7.28 -2.27
N TYR A 81 -24.69 -8.33 -1.90
CA TYR A 81 -24.14 -8.49 -0.55
C TYR A 81 -22.97 -7.52 -0.26
N LEU A 82 -22.10 -7.26 -1.24
CA LEU A 82 -20.98 -6.32 -1.09
C LEU A 82 -21.43 -4.84 -1.04
N LEU A 83 -22.48 -4.48 -1.79
CA LEU A 83 -23.12 -3.16 -1.72
C LEU A 83 -23.67 -2.88 -0.32
N ASN A 84 -24.26 -3.90 0.31
CA ASN A 84 -24.88 -3.79 1.62
C ASN A 84 -23.88 -3.66 2.78
N HIS A 85 -22.59 -3.97 2.57
CA HIS A 85 -21.59 -4.10 3.66
C HIS A 85 -20.34 -3.22 3.46
N SER A 86 -20.48 -2.12 2.70
CA SER A 86 -19.40 -1.17 2.35
C SER A 86 -18.39 -1.76 1.37
N HIS A 87 -18.57 -1.48 0.07
CA HIS A 87 -17.70 -1.87 -1.06
C HIS A 87 -16.23 -2.15 -0.68
N PRO A 88 -15.90 -3.40 -0.32
CA PRO A 88 -14.55 -3.72 0.10
C PRO A 88 -13.67 -3.83 -1.14
N THR A 89 -12.58 -3.07 -1.17
CA THR A 89 -11.60 -3.16 -2.26
C THR A 89 -10.67 -4.34 -1.97
N GLY A 90 -10.64 -5.33 -2.86
CA GLY A 90 -9.76 -6.51 -2.78
C GLY A 90 -10.50 -7.84 -2.53
N ILE A 91 -9.98 -8.92 -3.14
CA ILE A 91 -10.60 -10.26 -3.18
C ILE A 91 -10.82 -10.84 -1.77
N ARG A 92 -9.96 -10.50 -0.79
CA ARG A 92 -10.03 -10.99 0.59
C ARG A 92 -11.08 -10.26 1.43
N ALA A 93 -11.17 -8.95 1.28
CA ALA A 93 -12.18 -8.14 1.98
C ALA A 93 -13.58 -8.50 1.47
N GLN A 94 -13.70 -8.76 0.16
CA GLN A 94 -14.93 -9.28 -0.43
C GLN A 94 -15.26 -10.69 0.08
N LEU A 95 -14.29 -11.61 0.14
CA LEU A 95 -14.51 -12.96 0.65
C LEU A 95 -14.89 -12.98 2.14
N LYS A 96 -14.25 -12.14 2.97
CA LYS A 96 -14.59 -12.02 4.39
C LYS A 96 -16.03 -11.51 4.58
N VAL A 97 -16.41 -10.46 3.84
CA VAL A 97 -17.78 -9.96 3.85
C VAL A 97 -18.77 -11.03 3.41
N ILE A 98 -18.47 -11.76 2.33
CA ILE A 98 -19.31 -12.85 1.81
C ILE A 98 -19.45 -14.00 2.83
N GLN A 99 -18.41 -14.30 3.60
CA GLN A 99 -18.45 -15.33 4.65
C GLN A 99 -19.21 -14.88 5.91
N GLU A 100 -19.21 -13.58 6.20
CA GLU A 100 -19.91 -12.98 7.34
C GLU A 100 -21.40 -12.71 7.03
N CYS A 101 -21.79 -12.68 5.75
CA CYS A 101 -23.18 -12.52 5.33
C CYS A 101 -24.04 -13.74 5.71
N ARG A 102 -25.20 -13.47 6.33
CA ARG A 102 -26.24 -14.50 6.52
C ARG A 102 -27.05 -14.65 5.24
N PRO A 103 -27.15 -15.86 4.66
CA PRO A 103 -27.95 -16.10 3.46
C PRO A 103 -29.44 -15.87 3.75
N VAL A 104 -30.13 -15.20 2.83
CA VAL A 104 -31.57 -14.89 2.95
C VAL A 104 -32.43 -16.11 2.62
N ASN A 105 -31.96 -17.02 1.76
CA ASN A 105 -32.66 -18.24 1.38
C ASN A 105 -31.68 -19.38 1.00
N LYS A 106 -32.20 -20.60 0.77
CA LYS A 106 -31.41 -21.80 0.44
C LYS A 106 -30.72 -21.75 -0.95
N GLU A 107 -31.21 -20.89 -1.85
CA GLU A 107 -30.65 -20.73 -3.20
C GLU A 107 -29.45 -19.76 -3.19
N ASP A 108 -29.54 -18.72 -2.36
CA ASP A 108 -28.47 -17.78 -2.04
C ASP A 108 -27.33 -18.50 -1.30
N GLU A 109 -27.65 -19.40 -0.36
CA GLU A 109 -26.65 -20.19 0.35
C GLU A 109 -25.77 -21.02 -0.61
N LYS A 110 -26.40 -21.68 -1.59
CA LYS A 110 -25.66 -22.43 -2.63
C LYS A 110 -24.82 -21.51 -3.51
N SER A 111 -25.35 -20.35 -3.87
CA SER A 111 -24.67 -19.37 -4.72
C SER A 111 -23.45 -18.76 -4.01
N LEU A 112 -23.58 -18.44 -2.71
CA LEU A 112 -22.49 -17.94 -1.87
C LEU A 112 -21.42 -19.00 -1.65
N GLN A 113 -21.80 -20.26 -1.40
CA GLN A 113 -20.83 -21.36 -1.32
C GLN A 113 -20.07 -21.57 -2.64
N GLU A 114 -20.76 -21.48 -3.79
CA GLU A 114 -20.11 -21.63 -5.10
C GLU A 114 -19.12 -20.48 -5.37
N VAL A 115 -19.44 -19.25 -4.95
CA VAL A 115 -18.54 -18.10 -5.02
C VAL A 115 -17.32 -18.30 -4.12
N ILE A 116 -17.55 -18.71 -2.86
CA ILE A 116 -16.46 -18.98 -1.90
C ILE A 116 -15.53 -20.04 -2.49
N GLN A 117 -16.06 -21.15 -3.01
CA GLN A 117 -15.26 -22.21 -3.62
C GLN A 117 -14.45 -21.73 -4.83
N LYS A 118 -15.04 -20.89 -5.70
CA LYS A 118 -14.32 -20.33 -6.86
C LYS A 118 -13.19 -19.39 -6.42
N ILE A 119 -13.44 -18.51 -5.46
CA ILE A 119 -12.41 -17.61 -4.93
C ILE A 119 -11.31 -18.43 -4.23
N SER A 120 -11.67 -19.42 -3.42
CA SER A 120 -10.72 -20.32 -2.76
C SER A 120 -9.84 -21.07 -3.76
N ARG A 121 -10.38 -21.58 -4.86
CA ARG A 121 -9.58 -22.25 -5.91
C ARG A 121 -8.58 -21.31 -6.58
N VAL A 122 -8.98 -20.06 -6.83
CA VAL A 122 -8.08 -19.04 -7.41
C VAL A 122 -6.95 -18.69 -6.43
N VAL A 123 -7.25 -18.67 -5.14
CA VAL A 123 -6.25 -18.43 -4.08
C VAL A 123 -5.31 -19.63 -3.90
N GLU A 124 -5.85 -20.86 -3.86
CA GLU A 124 -5.08 -22.11 -3.75
C GLU A 124 -4.14 -22.31 -4.95
N ALA A 125 -4.62 -22.03 -6.16
CA ALA A 125 -3.81 -22.09 -7.38
C ALA A 125 -2.64 -21.10 -7.37
N ARG A 126 -2.71 -20.03 -6.58
CA ARG A 126 -1.67 -19.00 -6.49
C ARG A 126 -0.70 -19.19 -5.32
N ALA A 127 -1.14 -19.77 -4.20
CA ALA A 127 -0.36 -19.73 -2.96
C ALA A 127 -0.04 -21.11 -2.33
N GLY A 128 -0.40 -22.23 -2.97
CA GLY A 128 -0.10 -23.55 -2.41
C GLY A 128 -0.99 -23.92 -1.20
N ARG A 129 -0.61 -24.98 -0.45
CA ARG A 129 -1.48 -25.68 0.53
C ARG A 129 -2.22 -24.75 1.51
N ARG A 130 -3.42 -25.21 1.92
CA ARG A 130 -4.41 -24.45 2.71
C ARG A 130 -3.93 -23.89 4.06
N ASP A 131 -2.97 -24.53 4.72
CA ASP A 131 -2.60 -24.19 6.10
C ASP A 131 -1.63 -22.98 6.22
N ASP A 132 -0.87 -22.66 5.16
CA ASP A 132 0.07 -21.51 5.14
C ASP A 132 -0.54 -20.23 4.54
N LEU A 133 -1.75 -20.33 3.98
CA LEU A 133 -2.39 -19.24 3.22
C LEU A 133 -2.63 -17.98 4.07
N ALA A 134 -3.12 -18.12 5.29
CA ALA A 134 -3.45 -16.98 6.13
C ALA A 134 -2.21 -16.12 6.42
N GLU A 135 -1.10 -16.78 6.76
CA GLU A 135 0.17 -16.18 7.15
C GLU A 135 0.90 -15.56 5.94
N VAL A 136 0.91 -16.27 4.81
CA VAL A 136 1.43 -15.77 3.52
C VAL A 136 0.74 -14.47 3.13
N LEU A 137 -0.58 -14.44 3.24
CA LEU A 137 -1.34 -13.31 2.77
C LEU A 137 -1.32 -12.13 3.77
N GLU A 138 -1.13 -12.38 5.07
CA GLU A 138 -0.78 -11.32 6.03
C GLU A 138 0.56 -10.68 5.66
N ARG A 139 1.55 -11.49 5.27
CA ARG A 139 2.86 -10.99 4.80
C ARG A 139 2.76 -10.19 3.51
N VAL A 140 1.93 -10.62 2.55
CA VAL A 140 1.68 -9.86 1.31
C VAL A 140 1.01 -8.52 1.62
N ALA A 141 -0.01 -8.49 2.49
CA ALA A 141 -0.66 -7.25 2.89
C ALA A 141 0.36 -6.29 3.56
N LYS A 142 1.14 -6.81 4.51
CA LYS A 142 2.21 -6.05 5.16
C LYS A 142 3.26 -5.55 4.16
N PHE A 143 3.60 -6.33 3.14
CA PHE A 143 4.51 -5.93 2.08
C PHE A 143 3.92 -4.77 1.27
N GLN A 144 2.65 -4.85 0.88
CA GLN A 144 1.95 -3.79 0.13
C GLN A 144 1.82 -2.50 0.95
N ASP A 145 1.46 -2.59 2.23
CA ASP A 145 1.35 -1.43 3.13
C ASP A 145 2.70 -0.70 3.27
N LEU A 146 3.78 -1.45 3.52
CA LEU A 146 5.14 -0.91 3.62
C LEU A 146 5.62 -0.31 2.28
N GLN A 147 5.27 -0.94 1.16
CA GLN A 147 5.60 -0.44 -0.17
C GLN A 147 4.89 0.88 -0.45
N ALA A 148 3.60 0.98 -0.11
CA ALA A 148 2.82 2.20 -0.25
C ALA A 148 3.38 3.33 0.63
N GLU A 149 3.77 3.04 1.87
CA GLU A 149 4.39 4.03 2.77
C GLU A 149 5.72 4.54 2.21
N LYS A 150 6.58 3.63 1.73
CA LYS A 150 7.84 4.00 1.07
C LYS A 150 7.59 4.88 -0.16
N ASP A 151 6.66 4.49 -1.03
CA ASP A 151 6.40 5.20 -2.28
C ASP A 151 5.75 6.58 -2.03
N GLN A 152 4.97 6.71 -0.95
CA GLN A 152 4.49 8.02 -0.50
C GLN A 152 5.65 8.94 -0.10
N ILE A 153 6.59 8.45 0.72
CA ILE A 153 7.76 9.23 1.16
C ILE A 153 8.59 9.64 -0.07
N ASP A 154 8.87 8.70 -0.97
CA ASP A 154 9.63 8.97 -2.19
C ASP A 154 8.96 10.03 -3.06
N LYS A 155 7.63 9.93 -3.26
CA LYS A 155 6.86 10.90 -4.05
C LYS A 155 6.86 12.28 -3.43
N VAL A 156 6.71 12.39 -2.11
CA VAL A 156 6.77 13.70 -1.42
C VAL A 156 8.15 14.31 -1.59
N LEU A 157 9.22 13.53 -1.41
CA LEU A 157 10.59 14.01 -1.60
C LEU A 157 10.90 14.37 -3.05
N GLU A 158 10.35 13.65 -4.02
CA GLU A 158 10.49 13.95 -5.45
C GLU A 158 9.83 15.28 -5.82
N VAL A 159 8.57 15.48 -5.44
CA VAL A 159 7.85 16.75 -5.64
C VAL A 159 8.57 17.89 -4.92
N MET A 160 9.06 17.64 -3.71
CA MET A 160 9.84 18.61 -2.95
C MET A 160 11.16 18.95 -3.64
N LYS A 161 11.78 18.00 -4.36
CA LYS A 161 13.03 18.21 -5.07
C LYS A 161 12.85 19.12 -6.28
N GLU A 162 11.73 19.04 -6.98
CA GLU A 162 11.42 19.91 -8.12
C GLU A 162 11.38 21.40 -7.73
N GLN A 163 10.83 21.71 -6.55
CA GLN A 163 10.65 23.09 -6.09
C GLN A 163 11.73 23.55 -5.11
N TYR A 164 12.25 22.64 -4.30
CA TYR A 164 13.15 22.91 -3.17
C TYR A 164 14.21 21.80 -3.03
N ALA A 165 14.99 21.54 -4.09
CA ALA A 165 16.03 20.51 -4.13
C ALA A 165 16.90 20.44 -2.86
N HIS A 166 17.43 21.57 -2.42
CA HIS A 166 18.27 21.67 -1.22
C HIS A 166 17.56 21.25 0.08
N PHE A 167 16.25 21.43 0.21
CA PHE A 167 15.51 20.96 1.38
C PHE A 167 15.25 19.44 1.30
N ALA A 168 14.90 18.91 0.12
CA ALA A 168 14.73 17.48 -0.07
C ALA A 168 16.03 16.72 0.24
N ASP A 169 17.16 17.21 -0.27
CA ASP A 169 18.48 16.64 -0.03
C ASP A 169 18.86 16.70 1.46
N LEU A 170 18.58 17.83 2.13
CA LEU A 170 18.84 17.97 3.57
C LEU A 170 18.06 16.94 4.39
N LEU A 171 16.76 16.76 4.12
CA LEU A 171 15.93 15.79 4.83
C LEU A 171 16.40 14.35 4.58
N ARG A 172 16.73 14.02 3.33
CA ARG A 172 17.25 12.71 2.94
C ARG A 172 18.56 12.40 3.64
N LEU A 173 19.54 13.30 3.56
CA LEU A 173 20.85 13.11 4.20
C LEU A 173 20.71 13.00 5.73
N HIS A 174 19.85 13.81 6.34
CA HIS A 174 19.74 13.86 7.79
C HIS A 174 18.96 12.70 8.40
N TYR A 175 17.78 12.39 7.87
CA TYR A 175 16.87 11.44 8.50
C TYR A 175 16.90 10.06 7.84
N ILE A 176 17.05 10.00 6.51
CA ILE A 176 17.12 8.73 5.78
C ILE A 176 18.52 8.14 5.85
N GLU A 177 19.56 8.95 5.60
CA GLU A 177 20.96 8.49 5.63
C GLU A 177 21.62 8.62 7.00
N LYS A 178 20.91 9.20 7.98
CA LYS A 178 21.36 9.38 9.38
C LYS A 178 22.70 10.12 9.49
N LYS A 179 23.01 11.01 8.55
CA LYS A 179 24.24 11.81 8.59
C LYS A 179 24.14 12.88 9.65
N SER A 180 25.28 13.14 10.30
CA SER A 180 25.42 14.23 11.26
C SER A 180 25.38 15.59 10.54
N TRP A 181 25.02 16.64 11.27
CA TRP A 181 25.03 18.00 10.73
C TRP A 181 26.41 18.40 10.16
N LYS A 182 27.51 17.87 10.71
CA LYS A 182 28.87 18.13 10.22
C LYS A 182 29.09 17.55 8.84
N GLU A 183 28.67 16.31 8.62
CA GLU A 183 28.78 15.66 7.30
C GLU A 183 27.87 16.34 6.29
N ILE A 184 26.65 16.71 6.67
CA ILE A 184 25.70 17.39 5.78
C ILE A 184 26.22 18.76 5.36
N THR A 185 26.74 19.55 6.31
CA THR A 185 27.34 20.86 6.03
C THR A 185 28.53 20.74 5.07
N MET A 186 29.33 19.68 5.19
CA MET A 186 30.42 19.38 4.26
C MET A 186 29.91 18.96 2.87
N ILE A 187 28.93 18.04 2.80
CA ILE A 187 28.38 17.52 1.53
C ILE A 187 27.65 18.61 0.74
N MET A 188 26.86 19.44 1.42
CA MET A 188 26.05 20.49 0.79
C MET A 188 26.78 21.82 0.65
N GLY A 189 27.99 21.97 1.22
CA GLY A 189 28.75 23.22 1.20
C GLY A 189 28.06 24.36 1.97
N ILE A 190 27.35 24.06 3.06
CA ILE A 190 26.60 25.05 3.86
C ILE A 190 27.20 25.22 5.26
N SER A 191 26.96 26.38 5.89
CA SER A 191 27.39 26.60 7.27
C SER A 191 26.44 25.94 8.28
N LYS A 192 26.92 25.72 9.51
CA LYS A 192 26.11 25.23 10.64
C LYS A 192 24.83 26.05 10.85
N SER A 193 24.94 27.38 10.77
CA SER A 193 23.81 28.29 10.94
C SER A 193 22.74 28.08 9.85
N VAL A 194 23.18 27.91 8.60
CA VAL A 194 22.28 27.64 7.47
C VAL A 194 21.56 26.31 7.67
N PHE A 195 22.26 25.26 8.11
CA PHE A 195 21.64 23.96 8.41
C PHE A 195 20.49 24.08 9.43
N TYR A 196 20.74 24.69 10.60
CA TYR A 196 19.70 24.82 11.63
C TYR A 196 18.55 25.73 11.22
N ARG A 197 18.79 26.69 10.31
CA ARG A 197 17.74 27.55 9.75
C ARG A 197 16.91 26.83 8.68
N TRP A 198 17.53 25.99 7.87
CA TRP A 198 16.87 25.26 6.78
C TRP A 198 16.08 24.05 7.28
N ARG A 199 16.59 23.33 8.29
CA ARG A 199 15.94 22.14 8.86
C ARG A 199 14.44 22.34 9.20
N PRO A 200 14.02 23.33 10.02
CA PRO A 200 12.60 23.50 10.35
C PRO A 200 11.75 23.86 9.13
N ARG A 201 12.28 24.67 8.19
CA ARG A 201 11.59 25.02 6.95
C ARG A 201 11.43 23.82 6.02
N ALA A 202 12.43 22.95 5.95
CA ALA A 202 12.36 21.72 5.19
C ALA A 202 11.27 20.79 5.75
N LEU A 203 11.21 20.64 7.08
CA LEU A 203 10.15 19.85 7.75
C LEU A 203 8.76 20.43 7.49
N GLU A 204 8.61 21.75 7.54
CA GLU A 204 7.36 22.46 7.22
C GLU A 204 6.91 22.19 5.78
N LYS A 205 7.82 22.33 4.79
CA LYS A 205 7.49 22.07 3.38
C LYS A 205 7.14 20.61 3.13
N TYR A 206 7.84 19.69 3.78
CA TYR A 206 7.48 18.27 3.70
C TYR A 206 6.09 18.02 4.27
N ALA A 207 5.78 18.55 5.46
CA ALA A 207 4.46 18.37 6.10
C ALA A 207 3.32 18.92 5.23
N HIS A 208 3.50 20.09 4.63
CA HIS A 208 2.53 20.66 3.69
C HIS A 208 2.32 19.73 2.47
N LEU A 209 3.39 19.21 1.87
CA LEU A 209 3.28 18.30 0.72
C LEU A 209 2.67 16.93 1.10
N ALA A 210 2.88 16.48 2.32
CA ALA A 210 2.30 15.27 2.87
C ALA A 210 0.84 15.44 3.35
N GLY A 211 0.32 16.68 3.42
CA GLY A 211 -1.04 16.99 3.83
C GLY A 211 -1.26 16.96 5.35
N TRP A 212 -0.25 17.33 6.15
CA TRP A 212 -0.29 17.30 7.62
C TRP A 212 -0.39 18.69 8.27
N GLU A 213 -0.97 19.66 7.57
CA GLU A 213 -1.17 21.04 8.06
C GLU A 213 -2.09 21.15 9.28
#